data_AF-A0AAN4YDD2-F1
#
_entry.id   AF-A0AAN4YDD2-F1
#
_cell.length_a   1.000
_cell.length_b   1.000
_cell.length_c   1.000
_cell.angle_alpha   90.00
_cell.angle_beta   90.00
_cell.angle_gamma   90.00
#
_symmetry.space_group_name_H-M   'P 1'
#
loop_
_entity.id
_entity.type
_entity.pdbx_description
1 polymer ?
#
loop_
_entity_poly.entity_id
_entity_poly.type
_entity_poly.pdbx_seq_one_letter_code
_entity_poly.pdbx_strand_id
1 'polypeptide(L)'
;MTWAFVTMSGSMAFAAGVQKLVYSRGPCYEKPLVCEASDGGRIGNDISVWVQIPIFFFLGLAEILGFTTLAEYSYSEAPTNMRTLVQSLVQVSSGIGSALGMAVSPLSKDPKVLYLYTALAATMVVVASGFWVVFHRYDRNRN
;
A
#
# COMPACT_ATOMS: atom_id res chain seq x y z
N MET A 1 -1.33 9.52 12.35
CA MET A 1 -0.53 9.27 11.13
C MET A 1 0.46 8.10 11.24
N THR A 2 1.37 8.06 12.23
CA THR A 2 2.38 6.97 12.36
C THR A 2 1.77 5.57 12.45
N TRP A 3 0.70 5.40 13.24
CA TRP A 3 -0.05 4.16 13.33
C TRP A 3 -0.64 3.70 11.99
N ALA A 4 -1.09 4.62 11.14
CA ALA A 4 -1.61 4.31 9.81
C ALA A 4 -0.51 3.76 8.90
N PHE A 5 0.70 4.34 8.94
CA PHE A 5 1.83 3.83 8.14
C PHE A 5 2.30 2.45 8.60
N VAL A 6 2.29 2.19 9.92
CA VAL A 6 2.67 0.89 10.48
C VAL A 6 1.67 -0.21 10.08
N THR A 7 0.37 0.06 10.20
CA THR A 7 -0.66 -0.91 9.79
C THR A 7 -0.68 -1.13 8.27
N MET A 8 -0.48 -0.06 7.49
CA MET A 8 -0.34 -0.13 6.03
C MET A 8 0.85 -1.01 5.62
N SER A 9 2.01 -0.78 6.25
CA SER A 9 3.23 -1.56 6.00
C SER A 9 3.04 -3.05 6.34
N GLY A 10 2.37 -3.34 7.47
CA GLY A 10 2.02 -4.71 7.85
C GLY A 10 1.13 -5.40 6.83
N SER A 11 0.12 -4.69 6.30
CA SER A 11 -0.75 -5.22 5.22
C SER A 11 0.04 -5.52 3.94
N MET A 12 0.92 -4.61 3.51
CA MET A 12 1.75 -4.81 2.32
C MET A 12 2.78 -5.95 2.49
N ALA A 13 3.36 -6.11 3.69
CA ALA A 13 4.24 -7.22 4.01
C ALA A 13 3.49 -8.57 3.98
N PHE A 14 2.28 -8.60 4.52
CA PHE A 14 1.42 -9.78 4.45
C PHE A 14 1.01 -10.10 2.99
N ALA A 15 0.70 -9.09 2.17
CA ALA A 15 0.44 -9.26 0.75
C ALA A 15 1.64 -9.84 -0.01
N ALA A 16 2.86 -9.38 0.26
CA ALA A 16 4.07 -9.96 -0.31
C ALA A 16 4.27 -11.42 0.14
N GLY A 17 3.97 -11.74 1.39
CA GLY A 17 4.00 -13.11 1.93
C GLY A 17 2.98 -14.02 1.25
N VAL A 18 1.75 -13.55 1.07
CA VAL A 18 0.71 -14.26 0.31
C VAL A 18 1.14 -14.44 -1.14
N GLN A 19 1.69 -13.42 -1.80
CA GLN A 19 2.18 -13.54 -3.18
C GLN A 19 3.31 -14.58 -3.30
N LYS A 20 4.22 -14.63 -2.32
CA LYS A 20 5.25 -15.67 -2.26
C LYS A 20 4.64 -17.07 -2.09
N LEU A 21 3.60 -17.19 -1.25
CA LEU A 21 2.86 -18.43 -1.08
C LEU A 21 2.17 -18.84 -2.38
N VAL A 22 1.53 -17.90 -3.08
CA VAL A 22 0.94 -18.12 -4.41
C VAL A 22 2.01 -18.65 -5.37
N TYR A 23 3.22 -18.10 -5.43
CA TYR A 23 4.25 -18.62 -6.33
C TYR A 23 4.89 -19.95 -5.90
N SER A 24 4.72 -20.35 -4.64
CA SER A 24 5.33 -21.57 -4.09
C SER A 24 4.41 -22.80 -4.11
N ARG A 25 3.13 -22.64 -4.46
CA ARG A 25 2.19 -23.76 -4.61
C ARG A 25 2.22 -24.32 -6.04
N GLY A 26 1.77 -25.56 -6.23
CA GLY A 26 1.57 -26.13 -7.56
C GLY A 26 0.15 -25.86 -8.08
N PRO A 27 -0.11 -26.05 -9.40
CA PRO A 27 0.76 -26.65 -10.41
C PRO A 27 1.58 -25.69 -11.29
N CYS A 28 1.34 -24.36 -11.25
CA CYS A 28 1.95 -23.41 -12.20
C CYS A 28 3.04 -22.47 -11.63
N TYR A 29 3.37 -22.55 -10.33
CA TYR A 29 4.46 -21.83 -9.64
C TYR A 29 4.65 -20.36 -10.10
N GLU A 30 5.82 -20.00 -10.65
CA GLU A 30 6.20 -18.62 -11.05
C GLU A 30 5.42 -18.06 -12.26
N LYS A 31 4.64 -18.91 -12.94
CA LYS A 31 3.82 -18.52 -14.11
C LYS A 31 2.39 -18.99 -13.94
N PRO A 32 1.64 -18.42 -12.98
CA PRO A 32 0.22 -18.74 -12.84
C PRO A 32 -0.48 -18.52 -14.19
N LEU A 33 -1.31 -19.48 -14.60
CA LEU A 33 -2.11 -19.48 -15.83
C LEU A 33 -1.42 -19.82 -17.17
N VAL A 34 -0.08 -19.93 -17.22
CA VAL A 34 0.66 -20.17 -18.49
C VAL A 34 1.24 -21.59 -18.57
N CYS A 35 1.08 -22.40 -17.52
CA CYS A 35 1.62 -23.76 -17.50
C CYS A 35 0.71 -24.76 -18.23
N GLU A 36 1.28 -25.88 -18.72
CA GLU A 36 0.50 -26.93 -19.40
C GLU A 36 -0.62 -27.52 -18.52
N ALA A 37 -0.43 -27.53 -17.19
CA ALA A 37 -1.45 -27.94 -16.23
C ALA A 37 -2.59 -26.91 -16.03
N SER A 38 -2.55 -25.76 -16.72
CA SER A 38 -3.49 -24.66 -16.56
C SER A 38 -4.76 -24.76 -17.43
N ASP A 39 -4.90 -25.80 -18.26
CA ASP A 39 -6.05 -25.96 -19.18
C ASP A 39 -6.39 -24.65 -19.94
N GLY A 40 -5.38 -24.08 -20.61
CA GLY A 40 -5.52 -22.83 -21.36
C GLY A 40 -5.72 -21.55 -20.52
N GLY A 41 -5.34 -21.56 -19.23
CA GLY A 41 -5.46 -20.42 -18.33
C GLY A 41 -6.70 -20.47 -17.42
N ARG A 42 -7.41 -21.59 -17.38
CA ARG A 42 -8.61 -21.81 -16.54
C ARG A 42 -8.27 -22.32 -15.15
N ILE A 43 -7.15 -23.03 -15.00
CA ILE A 43 -6.71 -23.64 -13.74
C ILE A 43 -5.53 -22.84 -13.19
N GLY A 44 -5.80 -22.09 -12.11
CA GLY A 44 -4.78 -21.37 -11.36
C GLY A 44 -4.05 -22.26 -10.36
N ASN A 45 -3.27 -21.63 -9.49
CA ASN A 45 -2.58 -22.33 -8.41
C ASN A 45 -3.53 -22.73 -7.28
N ASP A 46 -3.24 -23.83 -6.58
CA ASP A 46 -4.06 -24.32 -5.46
C ASP A 46 -3.90 -23.45 -4.21
N ILE A 47 -4.58 -22.30 -4.21
CA ILE A 47 -4.66 -21.38 -3.10
C ILE A 47 -6.06 -20.78 -2.99
N SER A 48 -6.54 -20.70 -1.76
CA SER A 48 -7.83 -20.09 -1.49
C SER A 48 -7.75 -18.56 -1.63
N VAL A 49 -8.63 -17.98 -2.45
CA VAL A 49 -8.77 -16.51 -2.60
C VAL A 49 -9.07 -15.83 -1.26
N TRP A 50 -9.69 -16.56 -0.33
CA TRP A 50 -10.02 -16.08 1.01
C TRP A 50 -8.80 -15.69 1.85
N VAL A 51 -7.59 -16.15 1.50
CA VAL A 51 -6.36 -15.73 2.19
C VAL A 51 -6.07 -14.22 2.00
N GLN A 52 -6.75 -13.56 1.06
CA GLN A 52 -6.65 -12.13 0.82
C GLN A 52 -7.52 -11.27 1.76
N ILE A 53 -8.51 -11.85 2.47
CA ILE A 53 -9.38 -11.08 3.38
C ILE A 53 -8.58 -10.24 4.39
N PRO A 54 -7.56 -10.79 5.09
CA PRO A 54 -6.81 -10.01 6.07
C PRO A 54 -6.09 -8.83 5.44
N ILE A 55 -5.63 -8.95 4.19
CA ILE A 55 -4.96 -7.87 3.46
C ILE A 55 -5.91 -6.67 3.33
N PHE A 56 -7.12 -6.91 2.83
CA PHE A 56 -8.11 -5.85 2.66
C PHE A 56 -8.57 -5.25 3.99
N PHE A 57 -8.72 -6.08 5.03
CA PHE A 57 -9.11 -5.60 6.36
C PHE A 57 -8.07 -4.64 6.94
N PHE A 58 -6.78 -5.03 6.95
CA PHE A 58 -5.71 -4.18 7.47
C PHE A 58 -5.47 -2.95 6.60
N LEU A 59 -5.62 -3.07 5.28
CA LEU A 59 -5.52 -1.96 4.34
C LEU A 59 -6.59 -0.89 4.65
N GLY A 60 -7.86 -1.29 4.73
CA GLY A 60 -8.96 -0.36 5.03
C GLY A 60 -8.81 0.28 6.41
N LEU A 61 -8.36 -0.47 7.42
CA LEU A 61 -8.07 0.09 8.74
C LEU A 61 -6.97 1.17 8.67
N ALA A 62 -5.91 0.92 7.90
CA ALA A 62 -4.83 1.88 7.70
C ALA A 62 -5.30 3.16 6.98
N GLU A 63 -6.14 3.00 5.95
CA GLU A 63 -6.71 4.13 5.22
C GLU A 63 -7.60 5.00 6.10
N ILE A 64 -8.47 4.41 6.92
CA ILE A 64 -9.35 5.18 7.82
C ILE A 64 -8.51 6.00 8.81
N LEU A 65 -7.49 5.39 9.43
CA LEU A 65 -6.61 6.08 10.37
C LEU A 65 -5.78 7.18 9.69
N GLY A 66 -5.33 6.95 8.45
CA GLY A 66 -4.55 7.91 7.69
C GLY A 66 -5.39 9.09 7.20
N PHE A 67 -6.50 8.81 6.53
CA PHE A 67 -7.33 9.81 5.86
C PHE A 67 -8.01 10.76 6.85
N THR A 68 -8.57 10.22 7.94
CA THR A 68 -9.20 11.05 8.98
C THR A 68 -8.20 12.01 9.64
N THR A 69 -7.01 11.50 10.01
CA THR A 69 -5.98 12.33 10.62
C THR A 69 -5.39 13.35 9.65
N LEU A 70 -5.25 13.01 8.36
CA LEU A 70 -4.76 13.93 7.34
C LEU A 70 -5.74 15.07 7.09
N ALA A 71 -7.04 14.77 7.00
CA ALA A 71 -8.08 15.77 6.81
C ALA A 71 -8.11 16.75 7.99
N GLU A 72 -8.17 16.23 9.22
CA GLU A 72 -8.21 17.04 10.44
C GLU A 72 -6.97 17.94 10.57
N TYR A 73 -5.78 17.38 10.31
CA TYR A 73 -4.52 18.13 10.34
C TYR A 73 -4.49 19.22 9.28
N SER A 74 -4.89 18.90 8.04
CA SER A 74 -4.94 19.85 6.94
C SER A 74 -5.96 20.97 7.19
N TYR A 75 -7.06 20.70 7.88
CA TYR A 75 -8.04 21.72 8.26
C TYR A 75 -7.55 22.61 9.41
N SER A 76 -6.86 22.03 10.39
CA SER A 76 -6.37 22.74 11.58
C SER A 76 -5.21 23.68 11.28
N GLU A 77 -4.29 23.28 10.40
CA GLU A 77 -3.13 24.10 10.01
C GLU A 77 -3.42 25.05 8.84
N ALA A 78 -4.54 24.89 8.13
CA ALA A 78 -4.87 25.76 7.01
C ALA A 78 -5.29 27.16 7.48
N PRO A 79 -4.76 28.24 6.85
CA PRO A 79 -5.24 29.60 7.09
C PRO A 79 -6.74 29.71 6.78
N THR A 80 -7.47 30.51 7.57
CA THR A 80 -8.95 30.62 7.53
C THR A 80 -9.52 30.88 6.14
N ASN A 81 -8.83 31.65 5.30
CA ASN A 81 -9.29 32.00 3.95
C ASN A 81 -8.76 31.07 2.83
N MET A 82 -7.93 30.06 3.15
CA MET A 82 -7.27 29.19 2.16
C MET A 82 -7.59 27.70 2.31
N ARG A 83 -8.54 27.33 3.19
CA ARG A 83 -8.88 25.92 3.46
C ARG A 83 -9.16 25.12 2.20
N THR A 84 -9.93 25.67 1.25
CA THR A 84 -10.24 25.02 -0.02
C THR A 84 -9.01 24.81 -0.90
N LEU A 85 -8.05 25.73 -0.87
CA LEU A 85 -6.80 25.61 -1.62
C LEU A 85 -5.88 24.53 -1.03
N VAL A 86 -5.82 24.43 0.31
CA VAL A 86 -5.04 23.37 0.96
C VAL A 86 -5.66 22.00 0.68
N GLN A 87 -7.00 21.89 0.77
CA GLN A 87 -7.70 20.65 0.45
C GLN A 87 -7.55 20.24 -1.03
N SER A 88 -7.55 21.18 -1.97
CA SER A 88 -7.31 20.85 -3.38
C SER A 88 -5.89 20.35 -3.62
N LEU A 89 -4.88 20.89 -2.92
CA LEU A 89 -3.50 20.38 -2.99
C LEU A 89 -3.35 18.95 -2.43
N VAL A 90 -4.10 18.61 -1.39
CA VAL A 90 -4.18 17.23 -0.87
C VAL A 90 -4.75 16.30 -1.96
N GLN A 91 -5.80 16.73 -2.66
CA GLN A 91 -6.39 15.95 -3.75
C GLN A 91 -5.46 15.82 -4.96
N VAL A 92 -4.71 16.88 -5.30
CA VAL A 92 -3.66 16.83 -6.34
C VAL A 92 -2.60 15.79 -5.98
N SER A 93 -2.20 15.71 -4.70
CA SER A 93 -1.25 14.69 -4.22
C SER A 93 -1.78 13.27 -4.43
N SER A 94 -3.08 13.04 -4.18
CA SER A 94 -3.75 11.77 -4.51
C SER A 94 -3.77 11.48 -6.02
N GLY A 95 -3.98 12.51 -6.85
CA GLY A 95 -3.89 12.41 -8.30
C GLY A 95 -2.49 12.02 -8.80
N ILE A 96 -1.44 12.62 -8.23
CA ILE A 96 -0.05 12.25 -8.50
C ILE A 96 0.21 10.79 -8.08
N GLY A 97 -0.31 10.36 -6.93
CA GLY A 97 -0.23 8.96 -6.48
C GLY A 97 -0.85 7.99 -7.49
N SER A 98 -2.03 8.32 -8.01
CA SER A 98 -2.69 7.53 -9.07
C SER A 98 -1.88 7.50 -10.36
N ALA A 99 -1.29 8.62 -10.77
CA ALA A 99 -0.44 8.71 -11.95
C ALA A 99 0.82 7.83 -11.82
N LEU A 100 1.45 7.82 -10.64
CA LEU A 100 2.56 6.92 -10.34
C LEU A 100 2.12 5.45 -10.36
N GLY A 101 0.94 5.14 -9.83
CA GLY A 101 0.37 3.78 -9.90
C GLY A 101 0.21 3.29 -11.34
N MET A 102 -0.26 4.17 -12.24
CA MET A 102 -0.33 3.86 -13.68
C MET A 102 1.06 3.69 -14.31
N ALA A 103 2.04 4.53 -13.95
CA ALA A 103 3.41 4.42 -14.45
C ALA A 103 4.07 3.09 -14.03
N VAL A 104 3.67 2.53 -12.89
CA VAL A 104 4.19 1.27 -12.33
C VAL A 104 3.42 0.04 -12.85
N SER A 105 2.26 0.23 -13.51
CA SER A 105 1.48 -0.86 -14.11
C SER A 105 2.25 -1.90 -14.96
N PRO A 106 3.29 -1.57 -15.76
CA PRO A 106 4.02 -2.60 -16.50
C PRO A 106 4.86 -3.54 -15.62
N LEU A 107 5.14 -3.17 -14.36
CA LEU A 107 5.82 -4.04 -13.38
C LEU A 107 4.88 -5.07 -12.76
N SER A 108 3.56 -4.94 -12.94
CA SER A 108 2.55 -5.87 -12.43
C SER A 108 2.42 -7.17 -13.26
N LYS A 109 3.47 -7.58 -13.96
CA LYS A 109 3.53 -8.87 -14.66
C LYS A 109 4.21 -9.94 -13.80
N ASP A 110 3.74 -11.17 -13.84
CA ASP A 110 4.41 -12.28 -13.16
C ASP A 110 5.85 -12.49 -13.68
N PRO A 111 6.84 -12.79 -12.81
CA PRO A 111 6.82 -12.84 -11.34
C PRO A 111 7.18 -11.49 -10.66
N LYS A 112 7.27 -10.41 -11.43
CA LYS A 112 7.74 -9.08 -10.95
C LYS A 112 6.78 -8.41 -9.95
N VAL A 113 5.53 -8.87 -9.88
CA VAL A 113 4.52 -8.39 -8.93
C VAL A 113 4.95 -8.57 -7.46
N LEU A 114 5.67 -9.64 -7.14
CA LEU A 114 6.18 -9.84 -5.78
C LEU A 114 7.21 -8.75 -5.42
N TYR A 115 8.13 -8.44 -6.34
CA TYR A 115 9.10 -7.37 -6.13
C TYR A 115 8.40 -6.02 -5.94
N LEU A 116 7.33 -5.77 -6.71
CA LEU A 116 6.52 -4.57 -6.56
C LEU A 116 5.92 -4.46 -5.14
N TYR A 117 5.27 -5.52 -4.62
CA TYR A 117 4.71 -5.49 -3.27
C TYR A 117 5.78 -5.33 -2.18
N THR A 118 6.93 -6.01 -2.32
CA THR A 118 8.04 -5.85 -1.37
C THR A 118 8.63 -4.43 -1.39
N ALA A 119 8.76 -3.82 -2.57
CA ALA A 119 9.26 -2.45 -2.72
C ALA A 119 8.28 -1.42 -2.13
N LEU A 120 6.97 -1.64 -2.33
CA LEU A 120 5.92 -0.81 -1.71
C LEU A 120 5.95 -0.92 -0.18
N ALA A 121 6.05 -2.15 0.35
CA ALA A 121 6.19 -2.36 1.79
C ALA A 121 7.43 -1.66 2.36
N ALA A 122 8.59 -1.81 1.71
CA ALA A 122 9.83 -1.17 2.13
C ALA A 122 9.74 0.36 2.09
N THR A 123 9.16 0.92 1.03
CA THR A 123 8.96 2.38 0.90
C THR A 123 8.09 2.90 2.04
N MET A 124 7.01 2.20 2.39
CA MET A 124 6.15 2.58 3.51
C MET A 124 6.88 2.54 4.85
N VAL A 125 7.78 1.58 5.10
CA VAL A 125 8.63 1.55 6.31
C VAL A 125 9.57 2.75 6.36
N VAL A 126 10.20 3.08 5.23
CA VAL A 126 11.12 4.23 5.13
C VAL A 126 10.36 5.54 5.39
N VAL A 127 9.16 5.70 4.82
CA VAL A 127 8.33 6.88 5.06
C VAL A 127 7.84 6.93 6.51
N ALA A 128 7.42 5.80 7.09
CA ALA A 128 7.00 5.72 8.49
C ALA A 128 8.11 6.14 9.45
N SER A 129 9.32 5.62 9.24
CA SER A 129 10.50 5.96 10.05
C SER A 129 10.93 7.42 9.88
N GLY A 130 10.92 7.94 8.65
CA GLY A 130 11.17 9.35 8.38
C GLY A 130 10.16 10.27 9.07
N PHE A 131 8.87 9.97 8.95
CA PHE A 131 7.79 10.71 9.62
C PHE A 131 7.96 10.68 11.14
N TRP A 132 8.24 9.51 11.72
CA TRP A 132 8.48 9.37 13.15
C TRP A 132 9.65 10.24 13.61
N VAL A 133 10.79 10.22 12.91
CA VAL A 133 11.98 11.00 13.29
C VAL A 133 11.72 12.51 13.21
N VAL A 134 11.06 12.98 12.15
CA VAL A 134 10.78 14.41 11.95
C VAL A 134 9.75 14.92 12.96
N PHE A 135 8.61 14.23 13.09
CA PHE A 135 7.55 14.67 13.99
C PHE A 135 7.88 14.48 15.45
N HIS A 136 8.61 13.42 15.83
CA HIS A 136 9.07 13.29 17.21
C HIS A 136 9.99 14.46 17.59
N ARG A 137 10.85 14.94 16.68
CA ARG A 137 11.68 16.12 16.93
C ARG A 137 10.86 17.40 17.04
N TYR A 138 9.86 17.57 16.16
CA TYR A 138 9.00 18.74 16.17
C TYR A 138 8.14 18.83 17.43
N ASP A 139 7.57 17.70 17.84
CA ASP A 139 6.74 17.57 19.06
C ASP A 139 7.59 17.79 20.32
N ARG A 140 8.84 17.32 20.34
CA ARG A 140 9.78 17.53 21.45
C ARG A 140 10.23 18.99 21.60
N ASN A 141 10.30 19.76 20.52
CA ASN A 141 10.70 21.18 20.57
C ASN A 141 9.53 22.12 20.91
N ARG A 142 8.30 21.60 20.98
CA ARG A 142 7.08 22.38 21.21
C ARG A 142 6.54 22.26 22.65
N ASN A 143 7.20 21.44 23.48
CA ASN A 143 7.08 21.40 24.96
C ASN A 143 8.34 21.97 25.60
#